data_AF-A0AAJ6YJ94-F1
#
_entry.id   AF-A0AAJ6YJ94-F1
#
_cell.length_a   1.000
_cell.length_b   1.000
_cell.length_c   1.000
_cell.angle_alpha   90.00
_cell.angle_beta   90.00
_cell.angle_gamma   90.00
#
_symmetry.space_group_name_H-M   'P 1'
#
loop_
_entity.id
_entity.type
_entity.pdbx_description
1 polymer ?
#
loop_
_entity_poly.entity_id
_entity_poly.type
_entity_poly.pdbx_seq_one_letter_code
_entity_poly.pdbx_strand_id
1 'polypeptide(L)'
;MPEVEEDNFCKKMRRATREIHAISDALVNAKLAFGFMDDKVWADGLLVFYEIFRYLEGAMLRLKNTKVGQLRIEGLQRTEAFEKDLEFYLGKGWMKNYTPRDSVIKYLMRLREIEDTDSLLLIAYIYHLYMGLLSGGIILRKKRQLVQRMNPFKDTVLNDGNHLTDFGEYNIYEMKRELRNAMNRIADLLDEDTKNKLLEESKTVYMLNNEIIRSVQGAGSVIIKKLVYFFISIIIVVCFFFHLFRQ
;
A
#
# COMPACT_ATOMS: atom_id res chain seq x y z
N MET A 1 5.65 -38.67 -8.71
CA MET A 1 6.17 -38.28 -7.38
C MET A 1 5.63 -36.89 -7.08
N PRO A 2 5.03 -36.64 -5.92
CA PRO A 2 4.80 -35.26 -5.51
C PRO A 2 6.19 -34.63 -5.33
N GLU A 3 6.41 -33.51 -6.01
CA GLU A 3 7.59 -32.68 -5.86
C GLU A 3 7.70 -32.33 -4.36
N VAL A 4 8.76 -32.77 -3.69
CA VAL A 4 9.06 -32.35 -2.32
C VAL A 4 9.28 -30.85 -2.42
N GLU A 5 8.26 -30.08 -2.07
CA GLU A 5 8.21 -28.65 -2.30
C GLU A 5 9.26 -27.98 -1.38
N GLU A 6 10.46 -27.78 -1.89
CA GLU A 6 11.59 -27.20 -1.17
C GLU A 6 11.17 -25.84 -0.56
N ASP A 7 11.45 -25.64 0.73
CA ASP A 7 11.04 -24.43 1.49
C ASP A 7 11.90 -23.23 1.05
N ASN A 8 11.59 -22.67 -0.11
CA ASN A 8 12.33 -21.58 -0.72
C ASN A 8 12.30 -20.29 0.11
N PHE A 9 13.24 -19.38 -0.16
CA PHE A 9 13.45 -18.19 0.67
C PHE A 9 12.21 -17.29 0.76
N CYS A 10 11.46 -17.12 -0.33
CA CYS A 10 10.20 -16.36 -0.31
C CYS A 10 9.17 -16.95 0.68
N LYS A 11 9.08 -18.29 0.81
CA LYS A 11 8.20 -18.93 1.81
C LYS A 11 8.68 -18.62 3.23
N LYS A 12 9.99 -18.63 3.48
CA LYS A 12 10.58 -18.22 4.77
C LYS A 12 10.25 -16.76 5.10
N MET A 13 10.41 -15.84 4.15
CA MET A 13 10.05 -14.42 4.32
C MET A 13 8.55 -14.26 4.66
N ARG A 14 7.67 -14.98 3.96
CA ARG A 14 6.23 -14.97 4.24
C ARG A 14 5.90 -15.49 5.64
N ARG A 15 6.58 -16.55 6.08
CA ARG A 15 6.39 -17.12 7.44
C ARG A 15 6.87 -16.13 8.50
N ALA A 16 8.05 -15.55 8.32
CA ALA A 16 8.66 -14.60 9.26
C ALA A 16 7.85 -13.31 9.44
N THR A 17 7.06 -12.92 8.43
CA THR A 17 6.28 -11.67 8.44
C THR A 17 4.78 -11.87 8.71
N ARG A 18 4.31 -13.11 8.86
CA ARG A 18 2.88 -13.43 8.95
C ARG A 18 2.13 -12.64 10.03
N GLU A 19 2.68 -12.58 11.24
CA GLU A 19 2.01 -11.92 12.37
C GLU A 19 1.95 -10.41 12.20
N ILE A 20 3.04 -9.79 11.77
CA ILE A 20 3.08 -8.34 11.57
C ILE A 20 2.32 -7.89 10.31
N HIS A 21 2.24 -8.75 9.29
CA HIS A 21 1.37 -8.55 8.13
C HIS A 21 -0.11 -8.55 8.54
N ALA A 22 -0.51 -9.43 9.47
CA ALA A 22 -1.90 -9.44 9.97
C ALA A 22 -2.28 -8.11 10.65
N ILE A 23 -1.33 -7.44 11.30
CA ILE A 23 -1.52 -6.09 11.85
C ILE A 23 -1.75 -5.08 10.71
N SER A 24 -0.97 -5.16 9.62
CA SER A 24 -1.18 -4.32 8.43
C SER A 24 -2.58 -4.52 7.84
N ASP A 25 -2.99 -5.77 7.67
CA ASP A 25 -4.32 -6.11 7.15
C ASP A 25 -5.44 -5.53 8.04
N ALA A 26 -5.30 -5.65 9.35
CA ALA A 26 -6.28 -5.09 10.30
C ALA A 26 -6.38 -3.56 10.19
N LEU A 27 -5.22 -2.87 10.16
CA LEU A 27 -5.16 -1.41 10.02
C LEU A 27 -5.79 -0.94 8.70
N VAL A 28 -5.43 -1.58 7.58
CA VAL A 28 -5.96 -1.23 6.26
C VAL A 28 -7.46 -1.52 6.16
N ASN A 29 -7.93 -2.65 6.66
CA ASN A 29 -9.36 -2.98 6.65
C ASN A 29 -10.18 -2.02 7.54
N ALA A 30 -9.63 -1.57 8.67
CA ALA A 30 -10.27 -0.53 9.48
C ALA A 30 -10.37 0.79 8.70
N LYS A 31 -9.29 1.24 8.05
CA LYS A 31 -9.32 2.45 7.20
C LYS A 31 -10.28 2.30 6.00
N LEU A 32 -10.42 1.09 5.44
CA LEU A 32 -11.41 0.79 4.39
C LEU A 32 -12.85 0.97 4.88
N ALA A 33 -13.20 0.33 6.00
CA ALA A 33 -14.56 0.37 6.54
C ALA A 33 -15.01 1.80 6.87
N PHE A 34 -14.07 2.64 7.32
CA PHE A 34 -14.39 3.92 7.92
C PHE A 34 -13.97 5.15 7.10
N GLY A 35 -13.03 5.02 6.17
CA GLY A 35 -12.36 6.17 5.55
C GLY A 35 -12.25 6.12 4.03
N PHE A 36 -11.87 4.99 3.42
CA PHE A 36 -11.56 4.93 1.98
C PHE A 36 -12.76 5.00 1.00
N MET A 37 -13.98 5.22 1.51
CA MET A 37 -15.07 5.75 0.67
C MET A 37 -14.87 7.22 0.31
N ASP A 38 -14.15 7.95 1.16
CA ASP A 38 -13.78 9.35 0.95
C ASP A 38 -12.49 9.41 0.12
N ASP A 39 -12.55 10.16 -0.97
CA ASP A 39 -11.47 10.27 -1.93
C ASP A 39 -10.22 10.94 -1.33
N LYS A 40 -10.37 11.81 -0.32
CA LYS A 40 -9.25 12.43 0.40
C LYS A 40 -8.52 11.43 1.28
N VAL A 41 -9.25 10.54 1.97
CA VAL A 41 -8.61 9.49 2.78
C VAL A 41 -7.87 8.53 1.89
N TRP A 42 -8.43 8.19 0.72
CA TRP A 42 -7.74 7.35 -0.27
C TRP A 42 -6.46 8.01 -0.76
N ALA A 43 -6.55 9.26 -1.20
CA ALA A 43 -5.39 10.03 -1.65
C ALA A 43 -4.30 10.09 -0.59
N ASP A 44 -4.68 10.33 0.66
CA ASP A 44 -3.73 10.36 1.78
C ASP A 44 -3.06 9.00 2.01
N GLY A 45 -3.81 7.91 1.83
CA GLY A 45 -3.26 6.56 1.81
C GLY A 45 -2.24 6.33 0.70
N LEU A 46 -2.45 6.88 -0.50
CA LEU A 46 -1.46 6.82 -1.58
C LEU A 46 -0.23 7.67 -1.25
N LEU A 47 -0.46 8.87 -0.72
CA LEU A 47 0.55 9.89 -0.46
C LEU A 47 1.62 9.41 0.53
N VAL A 48 1.25 8.61 1.53
CA VAL A 48 2.22 8.07 2.50
C VAL A 48 3.15 6.99 1.94
N PHE A 49 2.80 6.39 0.79
CA PHE A 49 3.65 5.41 0.09
C PHE A 49 4.42 5.99 -1.09
N TYR A 50 3.98 7.11 -1.68
CA TYR A 50 4.56 7.71 -2.88
C TYR A 50 6.09 7.85 -2.79
N GLU A 51 6.58 8.50 -1.74
CA GLU A 51 8.02 8.77 -1.58
C GLU A 51 8.85 7.49 -1.39
N ILE A 52 8.25 6.46 -0.79
CA ILE A 52 8.91 5.18 -0.54
C ILE A 52 9.10 4.44 -1.86
N PHE A 53 8.06 4.34 -2.68
CA PHE A 53 8.17 3.73 -4.01
C PHE A 53 9.13 4.53 -4.91
N ARG A 54 9.04 5.86 -4.90
CA ARG A 54 9.94 6.73 -5.65
C ARG A 54 11.40 6.52 -5.26
N TYR A 55 11.67 6.40 -3.97
CA TYR A 55 13.02 6.11 -3.46
C TYR A 55 13.53 4.76 -3.97
N LEU A 56 12.74 3.70 -3.81
CA LEU A 56 13.13 2.33 -4.17
C LEU A 56 13.31 2.16 -5.68
N GLU A 57 12.48 2.82 -6.50
CA GLU A 57 12.66 2.89 -7.94
C GLU A 57 13.97 3.57 -8.32
N GLY A 58 14.28 4.70 -7.68
CA GLY A 58 15.57 5.36 -7.81
C GLY A 58 16.74 4.48 -7.38
N ALA A 59 16.61 3.73 -6.28
CA ALA A 59 17.64 2.83 -5.78
C ALA A 59 17.92 1.69 -6.76
N MET A 60 16.88 1.07 -7.33
CA MET A 60 17.04 0.05 -8.37
C MET A 60 17.75 0.58 -9.64
N LEU A 61 17.61 1.88 -9.94
CA LEU A 61 18.35 2.53 -11.03
C LEU A 61 19.82 2.77 -10.67
N ARG A 62 20.10 3.33 -9.48
CA ARG A 62 21.46 3.60 -9.00
C ARG A 62 22.27 2.31 -8.87
N LEU A 63 21.62 1.25 -8.36
CA LEU A 63 22.22 -0.05 -8.06
C LEU A 63 21.98 -1.09 -9.17
N LYS A 64 21.76 -0.63 -10.42
CA LYS A 64 21.39 -1.49 -11.57
C LYS A 64 22.34 -2.67 -11.83
N ASN A 65 23.62 -2.52 -11.48
CA ASN A 65 24.66 -3.54 -11.69
C ASN A 65 24.84 -4.47 -10.47
N THR A 66 23.96 -4.40 -9.48
CA THR A 66 24.00 -5.21 -8.25
C THR A 66 22.81 -6.19 -8.21
N LYS A 67 22.74 -7.04 -7.17
CA LYS A 67 21.57 -7.88 -6.90
C LYS A 67 20.27 -7.08 -6.70
N VAL A 68 20.35 -5.82 -6.23
CA VAL A 68 19.18 -4.94 -6.09
C VAL A 68 18.57 -4.60 -7.45
N GLY A 69 19.42 -4.28 -8.44
CA GLY A 69 18.98 -3.98 -9.81
C GLY A 69 18.26 -5.14 -10.50
N GLN A 70 18.52 -6.39 -10.09
CA GLN A 70 17.86 -7.58 -10.63
C GLN A 70 16.36 -7.67 -10.29
N LEU A 71 15.89 -6.90 -9.31
CA LEU A 71 14.46 -6.78 -9.00
C LEU A 71 13.73 -5.74 -9.86
N ARG A 72 14.44 -5.03 -10.75
CA ARG A 72 13.85 -4.07 -11.69
C ARG A 72 13.16 -4.80 -12.85
N ILE A 73 11.98 -5.34 -12.55
CA ILE A 73 11.11 -6.02 -13.52
C ILE A 73 10.39 -4.98 -14.39
N GLU A 74 10.18 -5.31 -15.65
CA GLU A 74 9.49 -4.44 -16.59
C GLU A 74 8.03 -4.20 -16.16
N GLY A 75 7.53 -2.98 -16.35
CA GLY A 75 6.18 -2.59 -15.95
C GLY A 75 5.97 -2.41 -14.45
N LEU A 76 6.97 -2.69 -13.61
CA LEU A 76 6.83 -2.61 -12.16
C LEU A 76 6.88 -1.17 -11.63
N GLN A 77 7.45 -0.22 -12.36
CA GLN A 77 7.58 1.19 -11.97
C GLN A 77 6.21 1.84 -11.74
N ARG A 78 6.03 2.53 -10.62
CA ARG A 78 4.78 3.11 -10.14
C ARG A 78 4.88 4.58 -9.77
N THR A 79 6.07 5.21 -9.76
CA THR A 79 6.21 6.63 -9.38
C THR A 79 5.26 7.53 -10.20
N GLU A 80 5.28 7.42 -11.53
CA GLU A 80 4.39 8.19 -12.40
C GLU A 80 2.91 7.86 -12.18
N ALA A 81 2.61 6.60 -11.87
CA ALA A 81 1.25 6.14 -11.60
C ALA A 81 0.71 6.71 -10.28
N PHE A 82 1.55 6.83 -9.25
CA PHE A 82 1.23 7.56 -8.02
C PHE A 82 0.94 9.03 -8.32
N GLU A 83 1.78 9.69 -9.12
CA GLU A 83 1.63 11.12 -9.45
C GLU A 83 0.32 11.40 -10.17
N LYS A 84 -0.07 10.55 -11.13
CA LYS A 84 -1.36 10.63 -11.81
C LYS A 84 -2.54 10.45 -10.86
N ASP A 85 -2.51 9.42 -10.01
CA ASP A 85 -3.59 9.20 -9.04
C ASP A 85 -3.67 10.34 -8.01
N LEU A 86 -2.52 10.84 -7.52
CA LEU A 86 -2.48 11.94 -6.56
C LEU A 86 -2.96 13.26 -7.19
N GLU A 87 -2.60 13.56 -8.44
CA GLU A 87 -3.15 14.72 -9.15
C GLU A 87 -4.66 14.59 -9.35
N PHE A 88 -5.14 13.40 -9.69
CA PHE A 88 -6.57 13.14 -9.82
C PHE A 88 -7.33 13.43 -8.51
N TYR A 89 -6.83 12.97 -7.36
CA TYR A 89 -7.54 13.13 -6.09
C TYR A 89 -7.28 14.45 -5.34
N LEU A 90 -6.07 15.01 -5.45
CA LEU A 90 -5.65 16.21 -4.71
C LEU A 90 -5.65 17.47 -5.58
N GLY A 91 -5.78 17.31 -6.90
CA GLY A 91 -5.77 18.39 -7.88
C GLY A 91 -4.37 18.70 -8.43
N LYS A 92 -4.34 19.48 -9.50
CA LYS A 92 -3.10 19.93 -10.14
C LYS A 92 -2.22 20.70 -9.16
N GLY A 93 -0.92 20.38 -9.17
CA GLY A 93 0.05 21.04 -8.31
C GLY A 93 -0.03 20.63 -6.84
N TRP A 94 -0.60 19.45 -6.53
CA TRP A 94 -0.64 18.88 -5.18
C TRP A 94 0.73 18.87 -4.48
N MET A 95 1.82 18.73 -5.25
CA MET A 95 3.20 18.80 -4.76
C MET A 95 3.59 20.14 -4.13
N LYS A 96 2.95 21.27 -4.50
CA LYS A 96 3.37 22.61 -4.05
C LYS A 96 3.30 22.80 -2.53
N ASN A 97 2.34 22.14 -1.89
CA ASN A 97 2.14 22.20 -0.43
C ASN A 97 2.39 20.85 0.23
N TYR A 98 2.96 19.89 -0.50
CA TYR A 98 3.24 18.58 0.02
C TYR A 98 4.51 18.61 0.86
N THR A 99 4.44 18.03 2.06
CA THR A 99 5.61 17.70 2.87
C THR A 99 5.44 16.28 3.38
N PRO A 100 6.47 15.41 3.23
CA PRO A 100 6.41 14.06 3.78
C PRO A 100 6.18 14.11 5.29
N ARG A 101 5.35 13.18 5.79
CA ARG A 101 5.09 13.05 7.24
C ARG A 101 6.32 12.53 7.96
N ASP A 102 6.43 12.79 9.25
CA ASP A 102 7.53 12.25 10.09
C ASP A 102 7.70 10.73 9.96
N SER A 103 6.59 9.98 9.89
CA SER A 103 6.62 8.53 9.67
C SER A 103 7.21 8.14 8.30
N VAL A 104 6.96 8.94 7.26
CA VAL A 104 7.53 8.74 5.92
C VAL A 104 9.00 9.14 5.91
N ILE A 105 9.35 10.26 6.55
CA ILE A 105 10.74 10.72 6.71
C ILE A 105 11.57 9.64 7.43
N LYS A 106 11.07 9.11 8.54
CA LYS A 106 11.71 8.03 9.29
C LYS A 106 11.94 6.79 8.41
N TYR A 107 10.96 6.42 7.59
CA TYR A 107 11.09 5.33 6.65
C TYR A 107 12.20 5.62 5.61
N LEU A 108 12.16 6.80 4.98
CA LEU A 108 13.19 7.22 4.02
C LEU A 108 14.60 7.25 4.64
N MET A 109 14.72 7.68 5.90
CA MET A 109 15.99 7.64 6.63
C MET A 109 16.51 6.22 6.79
N ARG A 110 15.63 5.25 7.13
CA ARG A 110 16.03 3.83 7.19
C ARG A 110 16.46 3.30 5.83
N LEU A 111 15.74 3.64 4.76
CA LEU A 111 16.12 3.24 3.40
C LEU A 111 17.48 3.80 2.99
N ARG A 112 17.77 5.06 3.34
CA ARG A 112 19.06 5.69 3.09
C ARG A 112 20.18 5.05 3.89
N GLU A 113 19.97 4.85 5.18
CA GLU A 113 20.93 4.16 6.06
C GLU A 113 21.30 2.78 5.49
N ILE A 114 20.30 2.01 5.06
CA ILE A 114 20.51 0.70 4.44
C ILE A 114 21.27 0.84 3.12
N GLU A 115 20.88 1.77 2.24
CA GLU A 115 21.59 1.96 0.97
C GLU A 115 23.07 2.28 1.18
N ASP A 116 23.39 3.08 2.20
CA ASP A 116 24.75 3.50 2.53
C ASP A 116 25.58 2.41 3.23
N THR A 117 24.94 1.52 4.01
CA THR A 117 25.65 0.53 4.86
C THR A 117 25.62 -0.89 4.32
N ASP A 118 24.47 -1.36 3.84
CA ASP A 118 24.28 -2.69 3.25
C ASP A 118 23.12 -2.66 2.25
N SER A 119 23.42 -2.10 1.07
CA SER A 119 22.43 -1.86 0.01
C SER A 119 21.66 -3.11 -0.42
N LEU A 120 22.20 -4.32 -0.19
CA LEU A 120 21.53 -5.57 -0.53
C LEU A 120 20.21 -5.70 0.23
N LEU A 121 20.11 -5.20 1.47
CA LEU A 121 18.92 -5.34 2.29
C LEU A 121 17.70 -4.57 1.73
N LEU A 122 17.90 -3.62 0.81
CA LEU A 122 16.80 -2.97 0.08
C LEU A 122 15.91 -3.95 -0.66
N ILE A 123 16.42 -5.15 -1.02
CA ILE A 123 15.60 -6.16 -1.71
C ILE A 123 14.41 -6.62 -0.87
N ALA A 124 14.50 -6.59 0.47
CA ALA A 124 13.37 -6.91 1.34
C ALA A 124 12.24 -5.89 1.17
N TYR A 125 12.58 -4.61 1.09
CA TYR A 125 11.63 -3.50 0.92
C TYR A 125 10.96 -3.55 -0.45
N ILE A 126 11.76 -3.68 -1.51
CA ILE A 126 11.29 -3.82 -2.90
C ILE A 126 10.34 -5.02 -2.98
N TYR A 127 10.77 -6.19 -2.51
CA TYR A 127 9.98 -7.41 -2.57
C TYR A 127 8.62 -7.25 -1.89
N HIS A 128 8.59 -6.84 -0.61
CA HIS A 128 7.35 -6.79 0.15
C HIS A 128 6.39 -5.69 -0.34
N LEU A 129 6.89 -4.50 -0.69
CA LEU A 129 6.04 -3.41 -1.16
C LEU A 129 5.40 -3.74 -2.51
N TYR A 130 6.16 -4.28 -3.47
CA TYR A 130 5.59 -4.66 -4.77
C TYR A 130 4.72 -5.91 -4.68
N MET A 131 5.09 -6.92 -3.90
CA MET A 131 4.22 -8.08 -3.66
C MET A 131 2.90 -7.66 -3.00
N GLY A 132 2.97 -6.73 -2.05
CA GLY A 132 1.81 -6.13 -1.39
C GLY A 132 0.93 -5.35 -2.38
N LEU A 133 1.52 -4.53 -3.24
CA LEU A 133 0.79 -3.78 -4.27
C LEU A 133 0.09 -4.71 -5.27
N LEU A 134 0.82 -5.68 -5.82
CA LEU A 134 0.33 -6.65 -6.82
C LEU A 134 -0.68 -7.67 -6.25
N SER A 135 -0.92 -7.64 -4.93
CA SER A 135 -1.86 -8.53 -4.24
C SER A 135 -2.91 -7.72 -3.49
N GLY A 136 -2.54 -7.14 -2.35
CA GLY A 136 -3.40 -6.31 -1.51
C GLY A 136 -3.91 -5.09 -2.26
N GLY A 137 -3.04 -4.35 -2.95
CA GLY A 137 -3.43 -3.14 -3.71
C GLY A 137 -4.55 -3.41 -4.73
N ILE A 138 -4.46 -4.52 -5.47
CA ILE A 138 -5.50 -4.93 -6.42
C ILE A 138 -6.84 -5.23 -5.72
N ILE A 139 -6.77 -5.92 -4.56
CA ILE A 139 -7.97 -6.22 -3.75
C ILE A 139 -8.59 -4.93 -3.22
N LEU A 140 -7.78 -3.99 -2.73
CA LEU A 140 -8.24 -2.69 -2.23
C LEU A 140 -8.94 -1.90 -3.33
N ARG A 141 -8.35 -1.82 -4.54
CA ARG A 141 -9.01 -1.18 -5.70
C ARG A 141 -10.37 -1.81 -5.96
N LYS A 142 -10.44 -3.15 -6.08
CA LYS A 142 -11.69 -3.86 -6.39
C LYS A 142 -12.77 -3.62 -5.34
N LYS A 143 -12.40 -3.67 -4.05
CA LYS A 143 -13.31 -3.34 -2.94
C LYS A 143 -13.84 -1.92 -3.05
N ARG A 144 -12.98 -0.95 -3.32
CA ARG A 144 -13.38 0.46 -3.47
C ARG A 144 -14.31 0.67 -4.68
N GLN A 145 -13.99 0.09 -5.83
CA GLN A 145 -14.84 0.16 -7.03
C GLN A 145 -16.23 -0.46 -6.78
N LEU A 146 -16.29 -1.60 -6.09
CA LEU A 146 -17.57 -2.23 -5.72
C LEU A 146 -18.42 -1.29 -4.85
N VAL A 147 -17.83 -0.72 -3.81
CA VAL A 147 -18.51 0.22 -2.91
C VAL A 147 -18.99 1.47 -3.65
N GLN A 148 -18.18 2.02 -4.55
CA GLN A 148 -18.55 3.19 -5.35
C GLN A 148 -19.72 2.90 -6.29
N ARG A 149 -19.76 1.72 -6.93
CA ARG A 149 -20.88 1.30 -7.81
C ARG A 149 -22.20 1.12 -7.06
N MET A 150 -22.14 0.80 -5.76
CA MET A 150 -23.33 0.65 -4.93
C MET A 150 -23.85 1.98 -4.37
N ASN A 151 -23.17 3.10 -4.60
CA ASN A 151 -23.61 4.41 -4.12
C ASN A 151 -24.54 5.06 -5.16
N PRO A 152 -25.86 5.13 -4.94
CA PRO A 152 -26.81 5.67 -5.91
C PRO A 152 -26.68 7.19 -6.11
N PHE A 153 -25.87 7.87 -5.28
CA PHE A 153 -25.62 9.31 -5.35
C PHE A 153 -24.28 9.67 -6.01
N LYS A 154 -23.48 8.69 -6.47
CA LYS A 154 -22.22 8.95 -7.17
C LYS A 154 -22.40 8.65 -8.66
N ASP A 155 -22.65 9.69 -9.45
CA ASP A 155 -23.02 9.62 -10.88
C ASP A 155 -21.89 9.13 -11.81
N THR A 156 -20.67 8.99 -11.29
CA THR A 156 -19.49 8.65 -12.10
C THR A 156 -18.86 7.34 -11.64
N VAL A 157 -18.86 6.36 -12.55
CA VAL A 157 -17.82 5.33 -12.57
C VAL A 157 -16.50 6.06 -12.75
N LEU A 158 -15.64 6.05 -11.72
CA LEU A 158 -14.29 6.58 -11.86
C LEU A 158 -13.54 5.70 -12.87
N ASN A 159 -13.42 6.18 -14.10
CA ASN A 159 -12.55 5.61 -15.13
C ASN A 159 -11.08 6.06 -14.95
N ASP A 160 -10.80 6.82 -13.89
CA ASP A 160 -9.53 7.45 -13.59
C ASP A 160 -9.23 7.38 -12.07
N GLY A 161 -8.00 7.66 -11.65
CA GLY A 161 -7.57 7.57 -10.25
C GLY A 161 -7.27 6.14 -9.77
N ASN A 162 -6.94 5.24 -10.70
CA ASN A 162 -6.52 3.87 -10.41
C ASN A 162 -5.24 3.44 -11.14
N HIS A 163 -4.46 4.41 -11.67
CA HIS A 163 -3.21 4.19 -12.41
C HIS A 163 -2.21 3.37 -11.59
N LEU A 164 -2.14 3.57 -10.27
CA LEU A 164 -1.21 2.85 -9.40
C LEU A 164 -1.37 1.32 -9.50
N THR A 165 -2.58 0.85 -9.75
CA THR A 165 -2.91 -0.58 -9.85
C THR A 165 -3.27 -1.01 -11.27
N ASP A 166 -3.18 -0.08 -12.22
CA ASP A 166 -3.29 -0.37 -13.64
C ASP A 166 -1.89 -0.70 -14.19
N PHE A 167 -1.76 -1.95 -14.64
CA PHE A 167 -0.52 -2.48 -15.19
C PHE A 167 -0.61 -2.60 -16.71
N GLY A 168 -1.65 -2.06 -17.36
CA GLY A 168 -1.81 -2.09 -18.81
C GLY A 168 -1.78 -3.53 -19.34
N GLU A 169 -0.86 -3.79 -20.27
CA GLU A 169 -0.67 -5.09 -20.91
C GLU A 169 0.08 -6.10 -20.03
N TYR A 170 0.73 -5.65 -18.95
CA TYR A 170 1.52 -6.53 -18.09
C TYR A 170 0.62 -7.43 -17.24
N ASN A 171 0.93 -8.73 -17.25
CA ASN A 171 0.19 -9.72 -16.48
C ASN A 171 0.65 -9.74 -15.00
N ILE A 172 -0.22 -9.32 -14.09
CA ILE A 172 0.04 -9.28 -12.64
C ILE A 172 0.50 -10.62 -12.07
N TYR A 173 -0.02 -11.76 -12.57
CA TYR A 173 0.42 -13.07 -12.11
C TYR A 173 1.88 -13.34 -12.48
N GLU A 174 2.26 -12.97 -13.71
CA GLU A 174 3.62 -13.15 -14.22
C GLU A 174 4.60 -12.21 -13.51
N MET A 175 4.25 -10.94 -13.33
CA MET A 175 5.06 -9.99 -12.55
C MET A 175 5.35 -10.50 -11.15
N LYS A 176 4.33 -11.03 -10.46
CA LYS A 176 4.51 -11.64 -9.13
C LYS A 176 5.39 -12.89 -9.17
N ARG A 177 5.26 -13.71 -10.21
CA ARG A 177 6.09 -14.92 -10.41
C ARG A 177 7.54 -14.52 -10.63
N GLU A 178 7.79 -13.55 -11.50
CA GLU A 178 9.13 -13.04 -11.79
C GLU A 178 9.79 -12.44 -10.56
N LEU A 179 9.06 -11.64 -9.77
CA LEU A 179 9.57 -11.04 -8.54
C LEU A 179 9.96 -12.10 -7.50
N ARG A 180 9.13 -13.14 -7.33
CA ARG A 180 9.47 -14.29 -6.46
C ARG A 180 10.69 -15.05 -6.97
N ASN A 181 10.75 -15.31 -8.28
CA ASN A 181 11.85 -16.06 -8.87
C ASN A 181 13.17 -15.28 -8.77
N ALA A 182 13.15 -13.96 -9.00
CA ALA A 182 14.32 -13.11 -8.82
C ALA A 182 14.79 -13.11 -7.36
N MET A 183 13.86 -12.95 -6.40
CA MET A 183 14.20 -12.98 -4.98
C MET A 183 14.79 -14.33 -4.53
N ASN A 184 14.22 -15.46 -4.97
CA ASN A 184 14.75 -16.78 -4.65
C ASN A 184 16.14 -16.99 -5.27
N ARG A 185 16.34 -16.67 -6.55
CA ARG A 185 17.66 -16.76 -7.21
C ARG A 185 18.73 -15.92 -6.51
N ILE A 186 18.36 -14.71 -6.08
CA ILE A 186 19.27 -13.86 -5.29
C ILE A 186 19.63 -14.56 -3.99
N ALA A 187 18.63 -15.05 -3.26
CA ALA A 187 18.80 -15.68 -1.96
C ALA A 187 19.65 -16.96 -2.02
N ASP A 188 19.57 -17.75 -3.09
CA ASP A 188 20.36 -18.97 -3.27
C ASP A 188 21.88 -18.68 -3.32
N LEU A 189 22.27 -17.44 -3.64
CA LEU A 189 23.65 -16.98 -3.69
C LEU A 189 24.14 -16.31 -2.38
N LEU A 190 23.30 -16.29 -1.34
CA LEU A 190 23.60 -15.63 -0.06
C LEU A 190 23.95 -16.65 1.03
N ASP A 191 24.84 -16.25 1.94
CA ASP A 191 25.05 -16.96 3.20
C ASP A 191 23.83 -16.83 4.13
N GLU A 192 23.80 -17.68 5.16
CA GLU A 192 22.69 -17.72 6.11
C GLU A 192 22.60 -16.47 7.01
N ASP A 193 23.71 -15.78 7.28
CA ASP A 193 23.70 -14.52 8.05
C ASP A 193 22.96 -13.42 7.28
N THR A 194 23.28 -13.26 6.00
CA THR A 194 22.63 -12.32 5.10
C THR A 194 21.16 -12.66 4.90
N LYS A 195 20.81 -13.95 4.75
CA LYS A 195 19.41 -14.40 4.71
C LYS A 195 18.67 -14.04 6.00
N ASN A 196 19.29 -14.23 7.17
CA ASN A 196 18.68 -13.85 8.44
C ASN A 196 18.48 -12.33 8.57
N LYS A 197 19.46 -11.51 8.14
CA LYS A 197 19.29 -10.05 8.05
C LYS A 197 18.11 -9.66 7.16
N LEU A 198 17.94 -10.31 6.02
CA LEU A 198 16.78 -10.08 5.14
C LEU A 198 15.45 -10.50 5.78
N LEU A 199 15.42 -11.54 6.60
CA LEU A 199 14.22 -11.93 7.37
C LEU A 199 13.89 -10.92 8.47
N GLU A 200 14.90 -10.36 9.14
CA GLU A 200 14.68 -9.29 10.13
C GLU A 200 14.26 -7.98 9.46
N GLU A 201 14.90 -7.58 8.37
CA GLU A 201 14.49 -6.42 7.58
C GLU A 201 13.09 -6.59 6.99
N SER A 202 12.71 -7.81 6.62
CA SER A 202 11.33 -8.10 6.22
C SER A 202 10.32 -7.75 7.31
N LYS A 203 10.63 -7.97 8.59
CA LYS A 203 9.76 -7.55 9.70
C LYS A 203 9.78 -6.03 9.85
N THR A 204 10.95 -5.40 9.72
CA THR A 204 11.11 -3.93 9.74
C THR A 204 10.27 -3.25 8.67
N VAL A 205 10.21 -3.80 7.45
CA VAL A 205 9.32 -3.32 6.38
C VAL A 205 7.88 -3.21 6.87
N TYR A 206 7.35 -4.25 7.50
CA TYR A 206 5.97 -4.21 7.99
C TYR A 206 5.80 -3.31 9.23
N MET A 207 6.82 -3.18 10.09
CA MET A 207 6.79 -2.21 11.20
C MET A 207 6.63 -0.78 10.67
N LEU A 208 7.47 -0.40 9.70
CA LEU A 208 7.44 0.93 9.08
C LEU A 208 6.17 1.14 8.24
N ASN A 209 5.74 0.13 7.46
CA ASN A 209 4.45 0.17 6.75
C ASN A 209 3.29 0.42 7.72
N ASN A 210 3.26 -0.27 8.87
CA ASN A 210 2.22 -0.07 9.87
C ASN A 210 2.26 1.33 10.49
N GLU A 211 3.43 1.92 10.68
CA GLU A 211 3.59 3.29 11.17
C GLU A 211 3.03 4.31 10.16
N ILE A 212 3.38 4.20 8.88
CA ILE A 212 2.85 5.10 7.86
C ILE A 212 1.34 4.90 7.61
N ILE A 213 0.83 3.67 7.67
CA ILE A 213 -0.62 3.39 7.54
C ILE A 213 -1.40 4.00 8.72
N ARG A 214 -0.86 3.95 9.94
CA ARG A 214 -1.48 4.61 11.11
C ARG A 214 -1.55 6.12 10.92
N SER A 215 -0.50 6.70 10.31
CA SER A 215 -0.43 8.14 10.06
C SER A 215 -1.51 8.66 9.09
N VAL A 216 -2.13 7.79 8.29
CA VAL A 216 -3.17 8.19 7.31
C VAL A 216 -4.31 8.95 8.01
N GLN A 217 -4.53 10.20 7.59
CA GLN A 217 -5.51 11.13 8.13
C GLN A 217 -6.91 10.94 7.53
N GLY A 218 -7.87 11.70 8.05
CA GLY A 218 -9.23 11.79 7.52
C GLY A 218 -10.18 10.67 7.93
N ALA A 219 -9.70 9.43 8.15
CA ALA A 219 -10.56 8.30 8.53
C ALA A 219 -11.40 8.57 9.80
N GLY A 220 -10.82 9.18 10.84
CA GLY A 220 -11.55 9.54 12.06
C GLY A 220 -12.62 10.62 11.84
N SER A 221 -12.32 11.61 10.98
CA SER A 221 -13.29 12.66 10.64
C SER A 221 -14.51 12.14 9.88
N VAL A 222 -14.32 11.12 9.04
CA VAL A 222 -15.41 10.44 8.33
C VAL A 222 -16.31 9.67 9.30
N ILE A 223 -15.73 9.01 10.31
CA ILE A 223 -16.50 8.32 11.37
C ILE A 223 -17.37 9.31 12.14
N ILE A 224 -16.79 10.43 12.59
CA ILE A 224 -17.52 11.45 13.35
C ILE A 224 -18.68 12.01 12.52
N LYS A 225 -18.46 12.35 11.24
CA LYS A 225 -19.52 12.81 10.34
C LYS A 225 -20.66 11.80 10.22
N LYS A 226 -20.35 10.51 10.02
CA LYS A 226 -21.37 9.45 9.94
C LYS A 226 -22.19 9.33 11.23
N LEU A 227 -21.55 9.40 12.39
CA LEU A 227 -22.23 9.39 13.69
C LEU A 227 -23.16 10.61 13.84
N VAL A 228 -22.68 11.81 13.50
CA VAL A 228 -23.49 13.03 13.55
C VAL A 228 -24.73 12.90 12.63
N TYR A 229 -24.55 12.46 11.38
CA TYR A 229 -25.69 12.26 10.47
C TYR A 229 -26.67 11.19 10.97
N PHE A 230 -26.18 10.12 11.61
CA PHE A 230 -27.03 9.09 12.21
C PHE A 230 -27.85 9.63 13.40
N PHE A 231 -27.25 10.42 14.28
CA PHE A 231 -28.00 11.05 15.37
C PHE A 231 -28.99 12.10 14.86
N ILE A 232 -28.62 12.89 13.84
CA ILE A 232 -29.55 13.83 13.19
C ILE A 232 -30.73 13.08 12.56
N SER A 233 -30.50 11.95 11.87
CA SER A 233 -31.59 11.18 11.27
C SER A 233 -32.52 10.57 12.32
N ILE A 234 -31.98 10.08 13.44
CA ILE A 234 -32.80 9.64 14.59
C ILE A 234 -33.64 10.80 15.11
N ILE A 235 -33.05 11.98 15.33
CA ILE A 235 -33.77 13.17 15.81
C ILE A 235 -34.89 13.54 14.84
N ILE A 236 -34.64 13.55 13.53
CA ILE A 236 -35.66 13.85 12.51
C ILE A 236 -36.81 12.84 12.57
N VAL A 237 -36.51 11.53 12.67
CA VAL A 237 -37.54 10.48 12.77
C VAL A 237 -38.36 10.62 14.04
N VAL A 238 -37.70 10.91 15.18
CA VAL A 238 -38.37 11.14 16.46
C VAL A 238 -39.26 12.38 16.41
N CYS A 239 -38.77 13.50 15.88
CA CYS A 239 -39.56 14.72 15.69
C CYS A 239 -40.75 14.50 14.76
N PHE A 240 -40.58 13.76 13.67
CA PHE A 240 -41.66 13.40 12.76
C PHE A 240 -42.72 12.53 13.44
N PHE A 241 -42.29 11.53 14.22
CA PHE A 241 -43.18 10.70 15.02
C PHE A 241 -43.97 11.55 16.03
N PHE A 242 -43.31 12.40 16.81
CA PHE A 242 -43.99 13.30 17.75
C PHE A 242 -44.93 14.30 17.07
N HIS A 243 -44.65 14.71 15.83
CA HIS A 243 -45.55 15.57 15.06
C HIS A 243 -46.81 14.82 14.60
N LEU A 244 -46.67 13.59 14.12
CA LEU A 244 -47.79 12.76 13.66
C LEU A 244 -48.73 12.31 14.79
N PHE A 245 -48.21 12.02 15.97
CA PHE A 245 -48.99 11.51 17.11
C PHE A 245 -49.46 12.59 18.09
N ARG A 246 -49.34 13.88 17.72
CA ARG A 246 -49.84 15.03 18.48
C ARG A 246 -51.06 15.70 17.82
N GLN A 247 -51.51 15.21 16.66
CA GLN A 247 -52.83 15.47 16.09
C GLN A 247 -53.81 14.39 16.53
#